data_AF-A0A7G8HBA9-F1
#
_entry.id   AF-A0A7G8HBA9-F1
#
_cell.length_a   1.000
_cell.length_b   1.000
_cell.length_c   1.000
_cell.angle_alpha   90.00
_cell.angle_beta   90.00
_cell.angle_gamma   90.00
#
_symmetry.space_group_name_H-M   'P 1'
#
loop_
_entity.id
_entity.type
_entity.pdbx_description
1 polymer ?
#
loop_
_entity_poly.entity_id
_entity_poly.type
_entity_poly.pdbx_seq_one_letter_code
_entity_poly.pdbx_strand_id
1 'polypeptide(L)'
;MAATRPTAPIHQGTNGQDPIFLSVKKGMTVICGSTDSDDWWMADVIHVDGGARDPKIPTLFQVADVDSGVIRWVCADLVTHIVPDS
;
A
#
# COMPACT_ATOMS: atom_id res chain seq x y z
N MET A 1 3.35 -21.97 17.24
CA MET A 1 4.54 -21.27 16.73
C MET A 1 4.05 -20.13 15.85
N ALA A 2 4.12 -18.89 16.32
CA ALA A 2 3.79 -17.72 15.51
C ALA A 2 5.09 -17.26 14.83
N ALA A 3 5.15 -17.36 13.50
CA ALA A 3 6.24 -16.73 12.76
C ALA A 3 6.06 -15.22 12.90
N THR A 4 6.94 -14.56 13.65
CA THR A 4 7.07 -13.11 13.60
C THR A 4 7.43 -12.75 12.16
N ARG A 5 6.49 -12.12 11.44
CA ARG A 5 6.79 -11.49 10.15
C ARG A 5 7.97 -10.55 10.36
N PRO A 6 9.06 -10.68 9.60
CA PRO A 6 10.06 -9.63 9.55
C PRO A 6 9.34 -8.35 9.16
N THR A 7 9.38 -7.33 10.01
CA THR A 7 9.08 -5.97 9.57
C THR A 7 10.07 -5.65 8.47
N ALA A 8 9.60 -5.67 7.22
CA ALA A 8 10.37 -5.16 6.10
C ALA A 8 10.86 -3.75 6.46
N PRO A 9 12.08 -3.36 6.08
CA PRO A 9 12.51 -2.00 6.24
C PRO A 9 11.49 -1.12 5.53
N ILE A 10 10.76 -0.31 6.31
CA ILE A 10 10.00 0.82 5.78
C ILE A 10 10.92 1.52 4.81
N HIS A 11 10.56 1.54 3.52
CA HIS A 11 11.36 2.24 2.53
C HIS A 11 11.23 3.73 2.88
N GLN A 12 12.17 4.20 3.70
CA GLN A 12 12.25 5.57 4.15
C GLN A 12 12.48 6.39 2.88
N GLY A 13 11.48 7.18 2.50
CA GLY A 13 11.69 8.28 1.57
C GLY A 13 12.86 9.10 2.11
N THR A 14 13.98 9.10 1.38
CA THR A 14 15.28 9.59 1.83
C THR A 14 15.37 11.12 1.93
N ASN A 15 14.27 11.86 2.10
CA ASN A 15 14.28 13.33 2.15
C ASN A 15 13.13 13.92 2.98
N GLY A 16 12.93 13.52 4.24
CA GLY A 16 11.94 14.17 5.13
C GLY A 16 10.52 14.29 4.56
N GLN A 17 10.19 13.48 3.55
CA GLN A 17 8.89 13.45 2.91
C GLN A 17 8.04 12.40 3.61
N ASP A 18 6.78 12.75 3.81
CA ASP A 18 5.79 11.87 4.40
C ASP A 18 5.70 10.54 3.62
N PRO A 19 5.48 9.40 4.29
CA PRO A 19 5.26 8.14 3.62
C PRO A 19 4.16 8.24 2.56
N ILE A 20 4.43 7.71 1.36
CA ILE A 20 3.55 7.90 0.20
C ILE A 20 2.11 7.39 0.42
N PHE A 21 1.95 6.34 1.24
CA PHE A 21 0.64 5.78 1.55
C PHE A 21 -0.30 6.77 2.24
N LEU A 22 0.23 7.83 2.89
CA LEU A 22 -0.59 8.89 3.47
C LEU A 22 -1.32 9.74 2.42
N SER A 23 -0.85 9.71 1.17
CA SER A 23 -1.47 10.44 0.05
C SER A 23 -2.45 9.61 -0.76
N VAL A 24 -2.55 8.30 -0.51
CA VAL A 24 -3.39 7.37 -1.27
C VAL A 24 -4.87 7.61 -0.98
N LYS A 25 -5.68 7.66 -2.04
CA LYS A 25 -7.14 7.83 -1.97
C LYS A 25 -7.83 6.76 -2.80
N LYS A 26 -9.09 6.49 -2.44
CA LYS A 26 -10.00 5.70 -3.30
C LYS A 26 -9.99 6.28 -4.72
N GLY A 27 -9.95 5.39 -5.71
CA GLY A 27 -9.95 5.72 -7.14
C GLY A 27 -8.57 5.96 -7.74
N MET A 28 -7.50 6.02 -6.94
CA MET A 28 -6.14 6.05 -7.45
C MET A 28 -5.67 4.65 -7.83
N THR A 29 -4.76 4.59 -8.81
CA THR A 29 -3.97 3.39 -9.09
C THR A 29 -2.62 3.47 -8.37
N VAL A 30 -2.20 2.37 -7.75
CA VAL A 30 -0.95 2.27 -6.98
C VAL A 30 -0.09 1.11 -7.44
N ILE A 31 1.20 1.17 -7.14
CA ILE A 31 2.10 0.02 -7.26
C ILE A 31 2.25 -0.61 -5.88
N CYS A 32 1.97 -1.92 -5.81
CA CYS A 32 2.11 -2.74 -4.62
C CYS A 32 3.29 -3.70 -4.76
N GLY A 33 4.06 -3.90 -3.69
CA GLY A 33 5.15 -4.87 -3.65
C GLY A 33 6.18 -4.56 -2.58
N SER A 34 7.24 -5.36 -2.54
CA SER A 34 8.43 -5.14 -1.73
C SER A 34 9.66 -5.56 -2.52
N THR A 35 10.79 -4.92 -2.25
CA THR A 35 12.09 -5.34 -2.77
C THR A 35 12.47 -6.76 -2.37
N ASP A 36 11.92 -7.25 -1.25
CA ASP A 36 12.22 -8.59 -0.74
C ASP A 36 11.52 -9.70 -1.55
N SER A 37 10.38 -9.40 -2.19
CA SER A 37 9.61 -10.38 -2.96
C SER A 37 9.83 -10.32 -4.46
N ASP A 38 10.35 -9.20 -5.00
CA ASP A 38 10.42 -8.88 -6.45
C ASP A 38 9.08 -8.97 -7.22
N ASP A 39 7.98 -9.26 -6.52
CA ASP A 39 6.62 -9.33 -7.05
C ASP A 39 5.92 -7.96 -6.94
N TRP A 40 6.14 -7.12 -7.95
CA TRP A 40 5.45 -5.84 -8.11
C TRP A 40 4.22 -5.96 -9.01
N TRP A 41 3.14 -5.29 -8.64
CA TRP A 41 1.89 -5.30 -9.40
C TRP A 41 1.10 -4.01 -9.18
N MET A 42 0.21 -3.70 -10.13
CA MET A 42 -0.63 -2.51 -10.06
C MET A 42 -2.00 -2.83 -9.49
N ALA A 43 -2.55 -1.90 -8.71
CA ALA A 43 -3.84 -2.08 -8.07
C ALA A 43 -4.65 -0.78 -8.07
N ASP A 44 -5.95 -0.90 -8.32
CA ASP A 44 -6.90 0.19 -8.15
C ASP A 44 -7.45 0.21 -6.72
N VAL A 45 -7.37 1.36 -6.07
CA VAL A 45 -7.79 1.52 -4.67
C VAL A 45 -9.31 1.64 -4.58
N ILE A 46 -9.94 0.66 -3.95
CA ILE A 46 -11.39 0.60 -3.76
C ILE A 46 -11.79 1.28 -2.44
N HIS A 47 -11.03 1.03 -1.38
CA HIS A 47 -11.29 1.53 -0.04
C HIS A 47 -10.00 1.79 0.72
N VAL A 48 -10.00 2.85 1.55
CA VAL A 48 -8.92 3.21 2.46
C VAL A 48 -9.43 3.01 3.88
N ASP A 49 -8.78 2.13 4.64
CA ASP A 49 -9.10 1.86 6.02
C ASP A 49 -8.02 2.40 6.96
N GLY A 50 -8.48 3.04 8.03
CA GLY A 50 -7.64 3.68 9.02
C GLY A 50 -7.33 2.78 10.21
N GLY A 51 -6.23 3.07 10.90
CA GLY A 51 -5.82 2.28 12.06
C GLY A 51 -6.82 2.34 13.22
N ALA A 52 -6.98 1.25 13.96
CA ALA A 52 -7.90 1.18 15.11
C ALA A 52 -7.64 2.24 16.19
N ARG A 53 -6.40 2.74 16.30
CA ARG A 53 -6.01 3.80 17.26
C ARG A 53 -6.25 5.21 16.72
N ASP A 54 -6.12 5.38 15.41
CA ASP A 54 -6.40 6.64 14.72
C ASP A 54 -6.96 6.32 13.32
N PRO A 55 -8.28 6.37 13.16
CA PRO A 55 -8.94 6.09 11.88
C PRO A 55 -8.55 7.06 10.74
N LYS A 56 -7.84 8.16 11.04
CA LYS A 56 -7.36 9.09 10.02
C LYS A 56 -6.05 8.67 9.38
N ILE A 57 -5.33 7.72 9.97
CA ILE A 57 -4.05 7.22 9.45
C ILE A 57 -4.29 5.92 8.69
N PRO A 58 -4.13 5.90 7.35
CA PRO A 58 -4.30 4.68 6.55
C PRO A 58 -3.38 3.57 7.03
N THR A 59 -3.95 2.38 7.28
CA THR A 59 -3.17 1.18 7.60
C THR A 59 -3.44 0.02 6.63
N LEU A 60 -4.61 0.02 5.98
CA LEU A 60 -5.03 -1.02 5.05
C LEU A 60 -5.72 -0.40 3.84
N PHE A 61 -5.51 -1.00 2.68
CA PHE A 61 -6.21 -0.66 1.44
C PHE A 61 -6.92 -1.90 0.92
N GLN A 62 -8.21 -1.77 0.60
CA GLN A 62 -8.85 -2.73 -0.26
C GLN A 62 -8.59 -2.31 -1.70
N VAL A 63 -8.07 -3.21 -2.50
CA VAL A 63 -7.67 -2.93 -3.87
C VAL A 63 -8.14 -4.03 -4.81
N ALA A 64 -8.38 -3.68 -6.07
CA ALA A 64 -8.48 -4.64 -7.17
C ALA A 64 -7.15 -4.68 -7.91
N ASP A 65 -6.63 -5.88 -8.13
CA ASP A 65 -5.52 -6.10 -9.04
C ASP A 65 -5.89 -5.68 -10.48
N VAL A 66 -5.05 -4.88 -11.13
CA VAL A 66 -5.36 -4.29 -12.45
C VAL A 66 -5.45 -5.36 -13.54
N ASP A 67 -4.63 -6.42 -13.45
CA ASP A 67 -4.57 -7.45 -14.49
C ASP A 67 -5.70 -8.48 -14.34
N SER A 68 -6.01 -8.87 -13.10
CA SER A 68 -6.90 -9.99 -12.80
C SER A 68 -8.27 -9.59 -12.24
N GLY A 69 -8.40 -8.35 -11.74
CA GLY A 69 -9.58 -7.88 -11.01
C GLY A 69 -9.77 -8.50 -9.62
N VAL A 70 -8.82 -9.33 -9.14
CA VAL A 70 -8.92 -9.95 -7.82
C VAL A 70 -8.89 -8.89 -6.73
N ILE A 71 -9.88 -8.92 -5.84
CA ILE A 71 -9.99 -7.99 -4.71
C ILE A 71 -9.27 -8.56 -3.49
N ARG A 72 -8.37 -7.77 -2.90
CA ARG A 72 -7.61 -8.14 -1.70
C ARG A 72 -7.34 -6.94 -0.80
N TRP A 73 -7.02 -7.23 0.45
CA TRP A 73 -6.52 -6.24 1.39
C TRP A 73 -5.00 -6.21 1.35
N VAL A 74 -4.43 -5.01 1.28
CA VAL A 74 -3.00 -4.73 1.23
C VAL A 74 -2.62 -3.82 2.38
N CYS A 75 -1.54 -4.16 3.08
CA CYS A 75 -0.98 -3.32 4.14
C CYS A 75 -0.36 -2.06 3.55
N ALA A 76 -0.51 -0.92 4.22
CA ALA A 76 -0.11 0.37 3.65
C ALA A 76 1.40 0.48 3.36
N ASP A 77 2.23 -0.28 4.05
CA ASP A 77 3.68 -0.38 3.84
C ASP A 77 4.08 -1.06 2.52
N LEU A 78 3.18 -1.83 1.90
CA LEU A 78 3.41 -2.46 0.60
C LEU A 78 3.06 -1.54 -0.57
N VAL A 79 2.49 -0.35 -0.33
CA VAL A 79 2.27 0.65 -1.38
C VAL A 79 3.50 1.51 -1.51
N THR A 80 4.10 1.51 -2.70
CA THR A 80 5.39 2.20 -2.93
C THR A 80 5.29 3.38 -3.87
N HIS A 81 4.31 3.38 -4.76
CA HIS A 81 4.11 4.44 -5.74
C HIS A 81 2.62 4.69 -5.98
N ILE A 82 2.26 5.94 -6.29
CA ILE A 82 0.96 6.33 -6.83
C ILE A 82 1.19 6.60 -8.32
N VAL A 83 0.34 6.01 -9.18
CA VAL A 83 0.39 6.24 -10.62
C VAL A 83 -0.38 7.54 -10.92
N PRO A 84 0.22 8.53 -11.62
CA PRO A 84 -0.49 9.75 -11.99
C PRO A 84 -1.61 9.49 -13.00
N ASP A 85 -2.71 10.22 -12.86
CA ASP A 85 -3.71 10.30 -13.92
C ASP A 85 -3.11 11.01 -15.15
N SER A 86 -3.58 10.62 -16.35
CA SER A 86 -3.13 11.16 -17.65
C SER A 86 -3.67 12.54 -17.97
#